data_AF-A0A7K2X1Z9-F1
#
_entry.id   AF-A0A7K2X1Z9-F1
#
_cell.length_a   1.000
_cell.length_b   1.000
_cell.length_c   1.000
_cell.angle_alpha   90.00
_cell.angle_beta   90.00
_cell.angle_gamma   90.00
#
_symmetry.space_group_name_H-M   'P 1'
#
loop_
_entity.id
_entity.type
_entity.pdbx_description
1 polymer ?
#
loop_
_entity_poly.entity_id
_entity_poly.type
_entity_poly.pdbx_seq_one_letter_code
_entity_poly.pdbx_strand_id
1 'polypeptide(L)'
;IVDGDPTRRHRPTAWTVFGIPDALIAGDAMSALALRLLAEDPHPASAAASARLAACVIELCAGQQADCAFERRGPREVSLDECTAMATAKTGALLGCACALGALYAGAGEEEVAAMDAFGREAGLAFQLIDDLIGIWGDPERTGKPAGADLAARKKSLPVVAALTSGTPAGEELAELYSRPALDAAGVRAAADAV
;
A
#
# COMPACT_ATOMS: atom_id res chain seq x y z
N ILE A 1 -10.29 0.18 -8.06
CA ILE A 1 -10.64 1.33 -8.93
C ILE A 1 -9.34 1.95 -9.43
N VAL A 2 -8.56 2.58 -8.55
CA VAL A 2 -7.27 3.20 -8.92
C VAL A 2 -6.35 2.23 -9.66
N ASP A 3 -6.08 1.06 -9.07
CA ASP A 3 -5.19 0.05 -9.66
C ASP A 3 -5.85 -0.80 -10.77
N GLY A 4 -7.13 -0.57 -11.09
CA GLY A 4 -7.84 -1.37 -12.10
C GLY A 4 -8.00 -2.87 -11.79
N ASP A 5 -7.70 -3.33 -10.57
CA ASP A 5 -7.81 -4.74 -10.18
C ASP A 5 -9.25 -5.27 -10.34
N PRO A 6 -9.49 -6.32 -11.17
CA PRO A 6 -10.83 -6.85 -11.42
C PRO A 6 -11.30 -7.80 -10.30
N THR A 7 -10.38 -8.40 -9.54
CA THR A 7 -10.67 -9.34 -8.46
C THR A 7 -10.01 -8.92 -7.15
N ARG A 8 -10.66 -9.24 -6.02
CA ARG A 8 -10.15 -9.05 -4.65
C ARG A 8 -10.65 -10.19 -3.78
N ARG A 9 -9.76 -10.87 -3.06
CA ARG A 9 -10.10 -12.05 -2.22
C ARG A 9 -10.91 -13.10 -2.99
N HIS A 10 -10.43 -13.48 -4.18
CA HIS A 10 -11.04 -14.46 -5.10
C HIS A 10 -12.48 -14.14 -5.56
N ARG A 11 -12.92 -12.88 -5.45
CA ARG A 11 -14.24 -12.42 -5.91
C ARG A 11 -14.09 -11.21 -6.83
N PRO A 12 -15.05 -10.99 -7.75
CA PRO A 12 -15.10 -9.74 -8.51
C PRO A 12 -15.13 -8.52 -7.57
N THR A 13 -14.41 -7.47 -7.93
CA THR A 13 -14.38 -6.21 -7.17
C THR A 13 -15.69 -5.45 -7.32
N ALA A 14 -16.05 -4.63 -6.32
CA ALA A 14 -17.29 -3.85 -6.33
C ALA A 14 -17.47 -3.03 -7.63
N TRP A 15 -16.40 -2.41 -8.15
CA TRP A 15 -16.48 -1.61 -9.37
C TRP A 15 -16.74 -2.43 -10.64
N THR A 16 -16.32 -3.70 -10.67
CA THR A 16 -16.64 -4.61 -11.80
C THR A 16 -18.09 -5.09 -11.79
N VAL A 17 -18.72 -5.14 -10.61
CA VAL A 17 -20.08 -5.66 -10.42
C VAL A 17 -21.13 -4.55 -10.47
N PHE A 18 -20.87 -3.45 -9.75
CA PHE A 18 -21.81 -2.34 -9.55
C PHE A 18 -21.44 -1.09 -10.35
N GLY A 19 -20.30 -1.10 -11.03
CA GLY A 19 -19.78 0.06 -11.75
C GLY A 19 -18.95 1.00 -10.86
N ILE A 20 -18.16 1.86 -11.51
CA ILE A 20 -17.27 2.81 -10.84
C ILE A 20 -18.02 3.82 -9.95
N PRO A 21 -19.13 4.47 -10.41
CA PRO A 21 -19.83 5.46 -9.59
C PRO A 21 -20.31 4.90 -8.24
N ASP A 22 -20.97 3.75 -8.25
CA ASP A 22 -21.53 3.14 -7.04
C ASP A 22 -20.43 2.68 -6.08
N ALA A 23 -19.33 2.14 -6.61
CA ALA A 23 -18.19 1.71 -5.80
C ALA A 23 -17.46 2.88 -5.14
N LEU A 24 -17.36 4.04 -5.81
CA LEU A 24 -16.80 5.28 -5.23
C LEU A 24 -17.70 5.81 -4.11
N ILE A 25 -18.99 5.99 -4.39
CA ILE A 25 -19.96 6.53 -3.41
C ILE A 25 -20.03 5.64 -2.16
N ALA A 26 -19.99 4.31 -2.33
CA ALA A 26 -19.94 3.40 -1.20
C ALA A 26 -18.66 3.57 -0.36
N GLY A 27 -17.50 3.79 -1.00
CA GLY A 27 -16.24 4.07 -0.32
C GLY A 27 -16.29 5.36 0.51
N ASP A 28 -16.83 6.44 -0.07
CA ASP A 28 -17.01 7.73 0.61
C ASP A 28 -17.96 7.59 1.81
N ALA A 29 -19.08 6.89 1.63
CA ALA A 29 -20.05 6.65 2.69
C ALA A 29 -19.46 5.83 3.84
N MET A 30 -18.66 4.79 3.55
CA MET A 30 -17.98 3.99 4.59
C MET A 30 -16.95 4.82 5.36
N SER A 31 -16.20 5.68 4.68
CA SER A 31 -15.22 6.56 5.32
C SER A 31 -15.90 7.59 6.23
N ALA A 32 -16.99 8.20 5.77
CA ALA A 32 -17.81 9.11 6.58
C ALA A 32 -18.44 8.39 7.78
N LEU A 33 -18.90 7.15 7.60
CA LEU A 33 -19.46 6.34 8.69
C LEU A 33 -18.42 6.05 9.78
N ALA A 34 -17.18 5.72 9.41
CA ALA A 34 -16.12 5.47 10.39
C ALA A 34 -15.83 6.70 11.27
N LEU A 35 -15.73 7.89 10.66
CA LEU A 35 -15.56 9.14 11.39
C LEU A 35 -16.78 9.49 12.25
N ARG A 36 -17.99 9.26 11.74
CA ARG A 36 -19.23 9.48 12.49
C ARG A 36 -19.31 8.60 13.73
N LEU A 37 -18.95 7.31 13.61
CA LEU A 37 -18.94 6.38 14.75
C LEU A 37 -18.04 6.87 15.89
N LEU A 38 -16.86 7.41 15.56
CA LEU A 38 -16.01 8.03 16.57
C LEU A 38 -16.63 9.31 17.11
N ALA A 39 -17.12 10.20 16.26
CA ALA A 39 -17.67 11.50 16.67
C ALA A 39 -18.93 11.41 17.56
N GLU A 40 -19.73 10.36 17.41
CA GLU A 40 -20.94 10.10 18.22
C GLU A 40 -20.67 9.27 19.48
N ASP A 41 -19.45 8.76 19.65
CA ASP A 41 -19.06 7.96 20.81
C ASP A 41 -18.94 8.84 22.08
N PRO A 42 -19.65 8.51 23.18
CA PRO A 42 -19.54 9.25 24.43
C PRO A 42 -18.19 9.08 25.15
N HIS A 43 -17.30 8.20 24.68
CA HIS A 43 -16.00 7.96 25.31
C HIS A 43 -15.12 9.22 25.32
N PRO A 44 -14.42 9.57 26.42
CA PRO A 44 -13.60 10.79 26.50
C PRO A 44 -12.50 10.89 25.43
N ALA A 45 -12.00 9.75 24.93
CA ALA A 45 -11.00 9.71 23.87
C ALA A 45 -11.56 9.92 22.44
N SER A 46 -12.88 9.95 22.26
CA SER A 46 -13.57 10.04 20.96
C SER A 46 -13.03 11.17 20.08
N ALA A 47 -12.93 12.38 20.61
CA ALA A 47 -12.49 13.55 19.84
C ALA A 47 -11.05 13.40 19.34
N ALA A 48 -10.14 12.91 20.20
CA ALA A 48 -8.75 12.63 19.84
C ALA A 48 -8.65 11.49 18.82
N ALA A 49 -9.46 10.44 19.00
CA ALA A 49 -9.51 9.32 18.08
C ALA A 49 -10.01 9.73 16.68
N SER A 50 -11.07 10.54 16.62
CA SER A 50 -11.62 11.06 15.37
C SER A 50 -10.60 11.94 14.63
N ALA A 51 -9.94 12.86 15.34
CA ALA A 51 -8.89 13.69 14.77
C ALA A 51 -7.72 12.86 14.21
N ARG A 52 -7.32 11.81 14.95
CA ARG A 52 -6.23 10.93 14.53
C ARG A 52 -6.58 10.08 13.32
N LEU A 53 -7.80 9.53 13.28
CA LEU A 53 -8.27 8.78 12.11
C LEU A 53 -8.35 9.68 10.88
N ALA A 54 -8.84 10.92 11.03
CA ALA A 54 -8.87 11.88 9.93
C ALA A 54 -7.47 12.19 9.39
N ALA A 55 -6.50 12.42 10.28
CA ALA A 55 -5.10 12.62 9.89
C ALA A 55 -4.51 11.38 9.18
N CYS A 56 -4.81 10.17 9.70
CA CYS A 56 -4.40 8.92 9.08
C CYS A 56 -4.98 8.77 7.66
N VAL A 57 -6.26 9.11 7.43
CA VAL A 57 -6.87 9.05 6.09
C VAL A 57 -6.15 9.98 5.10
N ILE A 58 -5.76 11.18 5.54
CA ILE A 58 -4.98 12.11 4.71
C ILE A 58 -3.61 11.51 4.36
N GLU A 59 -2.94 10.87 5.32
CA GLU A 59 -1.66 10.20 5.10
C GLU A 59 -1.79 9.01 4.13
N LEU A 60 -2.84 8.19 4.27
CA LEU A 60 -3.14 7.10 3.33
C LEU A 60 -3.33 7.60 1.91
N CYS A 61 -4.07 8.71 1.74
CA CYS A 61 -4.26 9.36 0.45
C CYS A 61 -2.92 9.83 -0.15
N ALA A 62 -2.04 10.42 0.66
CA ALA A 62 -0.70 10.84 0.22
C ALA A 62 0.15 9.64 -0.20
N GLY A 63 0.13 8.54 0.56
CA GLY A 63 0.81 7.29 0.22
C GLY A 63 0.31 6.68 -1.10
N GLN A 64 -1.00 6.57 -1.28
CA GLN A 64 -1.58 6.08 -2.54
C GLN A 64 -1.22 6.99 -3.72
N GLN A 65 -1.19 8.30 -3.52
CA GLN A 65 -0.81 9.23 -4.59
C GLN A 65 0.67 9.09 -4.97
N ALA A 66 1.56 8.88 -3.99
CA ALA A 66 2.98 8.62 -4.23
C ALA A 66 3.17 7.33 -5.04
N ASP A 67 2.50 6.25 -4.65
CA ASP A 67 2.50 4.96 -5.37
C ASP A 67 2.09 5.13 -6.85
N CYS A 68 0.95 5.77 -7.09
CA CYS A 68 0.49 6.10 -8.45
C CYS A 68 1.49 6.98 -9.22
N ALA A 69 2.19 7.89 -8.54
CA ALA A 69 3.18 8.76 -9.16
C ALA A 69 4.46 8.00 -9.53
N PHE A 70 4.86 7.01 -8.73
CA PHE A 70 6.04 6.18 -9.00
C PHE A 70 5.89 5.42 -10.31
N GLU A 71 4.69 4.93 -10.65
CA GLU A 71 4.44 4.25 -11.94
C GLU A 71 4.80 5.10 -13.16
N ARG A 72 4.67 6.43 -13.06
CA ARG A 72 4.97 7.37 -14.16
C ARG A 72 6.41 7.86 -14.22
N ARG A 73 7.18 7.65 -13.15
CA ARG A 73 8.59 8.03 -13.07
C ARG A 73 9.47 7.02 -13.79
N GLY A 74 10.63 7.47 -14.27
CA GLY A 74 11.64 6.62 -14.89
C GLY A 74 12.14 5.51 -13.94
N PRO A 75 12.75 4.43 -14.45
CA PRO A 75 13.13 3.26 -13.65
C PRO A 75 14.01 3.60 -12.44
N ARG A 76 14.95 4.55 -12.60
CA ARG A 76 15.90 4.96 -11.55
C ARG A 76 15.52 6.24 -10.83
N GLU A 77 14.31 6.75 -11.07
CA GLU A 77 13.89 8.02 -10.50
C GLU A 77 13.26 7.86 -9.12
N VAL A 78 13.00 6.64 -8.64
CA VAL A 78 12.46 6.39 -7.29
C VAL A 78 13.56 5.82 -6.40
N SER A 79 13.73 6.39 -5.22
CA SER A 79 14.69 5.95 -4.21
C SER A 79 14.07 4.98 -3.20
N LEU A 80 14.92 4.24 -2.49
CA LEU A 80 14.49 3.36 -1.40
C LEU A 80 13.78 4.13 -0.29
N ASP A 81 14.28 5.32 0.08
CA ASP A 81 13.66 6.16 1.09
C ASP A 81 12.25 6.60 0.68
N GLU A 82 12.04 6.93 -0.60
CA GLU A 82 10.71 7.24 -1.15
C GLU A 82 9.78 6.02 -1.12
N CYS A 83 10.28 4.82 -1.44
CA CYS A 83 9.50 3.58 -1.32
C CYS A 83 9.10 3.29 0.12
N THR A 84 10.03 3.39 1.07
CA THR A 84 9.73 3.17 2.49
C THR A 84 8.74 4.20 3.00
N ALA A 85 8.92 5.49 2.68
CA ALA A 85 7.99 6.54 3.08
C ALA A 85 6.58 6.31 2.50
N MET A 86 6.49 5.93 1.21
CA MET A 86 5.23 5.58 0.56
C MET A 86 4.56 4.38 1.23
N ALA A 87 5.30 3.29 1.48
CA ALA A 87 4.76 2.09 2.12
C ALA A 87 4.29 2.35 3.55
N THR A 88 5.05 3.13 4.33
CA THR A 88 4.65 3.58 5.66
C THR A 88 3.37 4.42 5.59
N ALA A 89 3.25 5.36 4.66
CA ALA A 89 2.06 6.19 4.55
C ALA A 89 0.83 5.41 4.05
N LYS A 90 0.99 4.56 3.03
CA LYS A 90 -0.07 3.80 2.36
C LYS A 90 -0.60 2.63 3.20
N THR A 91 0.26 2.02 4.01
CA THR A 91 -0.07 0.78 4.74
C THR A 91 0.23 0.89 6.23
N GLY A 92 1.42 1.37 6.60
CA GLY A 92 1.84 1.51 8.00
C GLY A 92 0.95 2.43 8.84
N ALA A 93 0.55 3.58 8.27
CA ALA A 93 -0.19 4.63 8.98
C ALA A 93 -1.50 4.12 9.59
N LEU A 94 -2.25 3.28 8.86
CA LEU A 94 -3.52 2.74 9.36
C LEU A 94 -3.33 1.75 10.50
N LEU A 95 -2.28 0.91 10.43
CA LEU A 95 -1.96 -0.03 11.50
C LEU A 95 -1.48 0.70 12.75
N GLY A 96 -0.64 1.72 12.58
CA GLY A 96 -0.25 2.65 13.66
C GLY A 96 -1.46 3.31 14.31
N CYS A 97 -2.32 3.92 13.49
CA CYS A 97 -3.55 4.55 13.97
C CYS A 97 -4.42 3.55 14.74
N ALA A 98 -4.64 2.33 14.21
CA ALA A 98 -5.46 1.32 14.87
C ALA A 98 -4.91 0.93 16.26
N CYS A 99 -3.61 0.66 16.37
CA CYS A 99 -2.94 0.35 17.63
C CYS A 99 -3.06 1.51 18.63
N ALA A 100 -2.87 2.73 18.15
CA ALA A 100 -2.87 3.91 18.98
C ALA A 100 -4.28 4.35 19.42
N LEU A 101 -5.31 4.10 18.59
CA LEU A 101 -6.71 4.24 19.01
C LEU A 101 -7.05 3.25 20.12
N GLY A 102 -6.58 1.99 20.03
CA GLY A 102 -6.74 1.02 21.10
C GLY A 102 -6.15 1.50 22.44
N ALA A 103 -4.94 2.06 22.40
CA ALA A 103 -4.29 2.65 23.58
C ALA A 103 -5.06 3.85 24.14
N LEU A 104 -5.54 4.74 23.28
CA LEU A 104 -6.37 5.89 23.68
C LEU A 104 -7.65 5.44 24.39
N TYR A 105 -8.32 4.42 23.89
CA TYR A 105 -9.54 3.87 24.49
C TYR A 105 -9.27 3.08 25.78
N ALA A 106 -8.05 2.61 26.01
CA ALA A 106 -7.62 2.02 27.26
C ALA A 106 -7.27 3.07 28.34
N GLY A 107 -7.29 4.37 28.01
CA GLY A 107 -6.91 5.45 28.91
C GLY A 107 -5.39 5.55 29.11
N ALA A 108 -4.60 5.06 28.17
CA ALA A 108 -3.14 5.13 28.20
C ALA A 108 -2.61 6.57 28.05
N GLY A 109 -1.40 6.82 28.55
CA GLY A 109 -0.73 8.11 28.44
C GLY A 109 -0.22 8.40 27.02
N GLU A 110 0.16 9.65 26.75
CA GLU A 110 0.64 10.08 25.42
C GLU A 110 1.85 9.27 24.93
N GLU A 111 2.79 8.92 25.82
CA GLU A 111 3.98 8.13 25.48
C GLU A 111 3.61 6.71 25.03
N GLU A 112 2.70 6.04 25.75
CA GLU A 112 2.23 4.69 25.41
C GLU A 112 1.45 4.70 24.10
N VAL A 113 0.62 5.73 23.91
CA VAL A 113 -0.15 5.96 22.69
C VAL A 113 0.77 6.21 21.48
N ALA A 114 1.89 6.93 21.66
CA ALA A 114 2.89 7.12 20.62
C ALA A 114 3.68 5.84 20.34
N ALA A 115 4.03 5.08 21.38
CA ALA A 115 4.71 3.79 21.23
C ALA A 115 3.85 2.77 20.46
N MET A 116 2.54 2.74 20.73
CA MET A 116 1.61 1.88 20.00
C MET A 116 1.42 2.31 18.54
N ASP A 117 1.47 3.60 18.23
CA ASP A 117 1.48 4.09 16.85
C ASP A 117 2.74 3.64 16.12
N ALA A 118 3.91 3.86 16.72
CA ALA A 118 5.19 3.44 16.16
C ALA A 118 5.24 1.92 15.92
N PHE A 119 4.79 1.12 16.90
CA PHE A 119 4.68 -0.32 16.75
C PHE A 119 3.81 -0.71 15.55
N GLY A 120 2.61 -0.14 15.42
CA GLY A 120 1.72 -0.46 14.31
C GLY A 120 2.28 -0.02 12.96
N ARG A 121 2.97 1.12 12.89
CA ARG A 121 3.64 1.60 11.67
C ARG A 121 4.74 0.65 11.21
N GLU A 122 5.60 0.19 12.12
CA GLU A 122 6.66 -0.79 11.79
C GLU A 122 6.08 -2.14 11.37
N ALA A 123 5.05 -2.63 12.08
CA ALA A 123 4.36 -3.84 11.70
C ALA A 123 3.72 -3.74 10.31
N GLY A 124 3.12 -2.59 9.98
CA GLY A 124 2.52 -2.35 8.68
C GLY A 124 3.54 -2.14 7.56
N LEU A 125 4.68 -1.54 7.84
CA LEU A 125 5.81 -1.50 6.91
C LEU A 125 6.27 -2.93 6.59
N ALA A 126 6.55 -3.74 7.63
CA ALA A 126 6.96 -5.14 7.45
C ALA A 126 5.91 -5.94 6.66
N PHE A 127 4.62 -5.74 6.94
CA PHE A 127 3.53 -6.34 6.19
C PHE A 127 3.59 -5.97 4.70
N GLN A 128 3.78 -4.68 4.38
CA GLN A 128 3.87 -4.23 2.99
C GLN A 128 5.10 -4.81 2.28
N LEU A 129 6.26 -4.89 2.96
CA LEU A 129 7.46 -5.47 2.37
C LEU A 129 7.27 -6.96 2.05
N ILE A 130 6.55 -7.69 2.88
CA ILE A 130 6.18 -9.08 2.60
C ILE A 130 5.21 -9.15 1.40
N ASP A 131 4.22 -8.26 1.34
CA ASP A 131 3.26 -8.19 0.22
C ASP A 131 3.98 -7.92 -1.11
N ASP A 132 4.97 -7.02 -1.11
CA ASP A 132 5.81 -6.71 -2.28
C ASP A 132 6.60 -7.94 -2.76
N LEU A 133 7.15 -8.75 -1.84
CA LEU A 133 7.82 -10.01 -2.20
C LEU A 133 6.82 -11.02 -2.80
N ILE A 134 5.62 -11.13 -2.20
CA ILE A 134 4.55 -12.02 -2.68
C ILE A 134 4.04 -11.56 -4.04
N GLY A 135 4.00 -10.26 -4.32
CA GLY A 135 3.60 -9.70 -5.61
C GLY A 135 4.51 -10.10 -6.77
N ILE A 136 5.76 -10.46 -6.47
CA ILE A 136 6.75 -10.93 -7.45
C ILE A 136 6.82 -12.45 -7.48
N TRP A 137 7.09 -13.10 -6.34
CA TRP A 137 7.39 -14.54 -6.27
C TRP A 137 6.29 -15.39 -5.62
N GLY A 138 5.14 -14.82 -5.30
CA GLY A 138 4.06 -15.51 -4.63
C GLY A 138 3.45 -16.65 -5.46
N ASP A 139 3.10 -17.74 -4.77
CA ASP A 139 2.42 -18.90 -5.35
C ASP A 139 1.01 -18.54 -5.86
N PRO A 140 0.71 -18.67 -7.16
CA PRO A 140 -0.59 -18.34 -7.73
C PRO A 140 -1.78 -19.08 -7.09
N GLU A 141 -1.58 -20.30 -6.59
CA GLU A 141 -2.65 -21.08 -5.93
C GLU A 141 -3.05 -20.45 -4.59
N ARG A 142 -2.14 -19.71 -3.95
CA ARG A 142 -2.35 -19.06 -2.65
C ARG A 142 -2.73 -17.59 -2.80
N THR A 143 -2.12 -16.88 -3.74
CA THR A 143 -2.35 -15.44 -3.94
C THR A 143 -3.60 -15.16 -4.79
N GLY A 144 -4.01 -16.10 -5.64
CA GLY A 144 -5.07 -15.89 -6.63
C GLY A 144 -4.69 -14.91 -7.74
N LYS A 145 -3.41 -14.53 -7.85
CA LYS A 145 -2.84 -13.66 -8.88
C LYS A 145 -1.68 -14.40 -9.57
N PRO A 146 -1.38 -14.12 -10.86
CA PRO A 146 -0.19 -14.67 -11.51
C PRO A 146 1.09 -14.25 -10.78
N ALA A 147 2.09 -15.12 -10.75
CA ALA A 147 3.44 -14.74 -10.30
C ALA A 147 3.99 -13.61 -11.19
N GLY A 148 4.68 -12.64 -10.59
CA GLY A 148 5.17 -11.45 -11.28
C GLY A 148 4.10 -10.45 -11.68
N ALA A 149 2.90 -10.49 -11.08
CA ALA A 149 1.83 -9.53 -11.38
C ALA A 149 2.27 -8.07 -11.16
N ASP A 150 3.06 -7.81 -10.11
CA ASP A 150 3.57 -6.46 -9.84
C ASP A 150 4.60 -6.01 -10.88
N LEU A 151 5.42 -6.93 -11.41
CA LEU A 151 6.36 -6.65 -12.51
C LEU A 151 5.62 -6.38 -13.81
N ALA A 152 4.56 -7.15 -14.11
CA ALA A 152 3.70 -6.92 -15.27
C ALA A 152 3.01 -5.55 -15.20
N ALA A 153 2.60 -5.13 -13.99
CA ALA A 153 2.08 -3.80 -13.71
C ALA A 153 3.17 -2.71 -13.65
N ARG A 154 4.46 -3.08 -13.73
CA ARG A 154 5.63 -2.20 -13.57
C ARG A 154 5.61 -1.39 -12.28
N LYS A 155 5.07 -1.98 -11.21
CA LYS A 155 5.14 -1.39 -9.89
C LYS A 155 6.59 -1.23 -9.46
N LYS A 156 6.85 -0.13 -8.76
CA LYS A 156 8.14 0.18 -8.13
C LYS A 156 8.09 -0.21 -6.65
N SER A 157 7.86 -1.50 -6.41
CA SER A 157 7.90 -2.10 -5.07
C SER A 157 9.33 -2.07 -4.51
N LEU A 158 9.48 -2.29 -3.20
CA LEU A 158 10.80 -2.18 -2.55
C LEU A 158 11.88 -3.06 -3.22
N PRO A 159 11.63 -4.36 -3.53
CA PRO A 159 12.64 -5.21 -4.17
C PRO A 159 13.05 -4.68 -5.55
N VAL A 160 12.08 -4.19 -6.33
CA VAL A 160 12.30 -3.62 -7.66
C VAL A 160 13.17 -2.37 -7.58
N VAL A 161 12.87 -1.46 -6.65
CA VAL A 161 13.67 -0.24 -6.49
C VAL A 161 15.06 -0.54 -5.96
N ALA A 162 15.21 -1.52 -5.06
CA ALA A 162 16.53 -1.99 -4.62
C ALA A 162 17.36 -2.50 -5.79
N ALA A 163 16.78 -3.33 -6.67
CA ALA A 163 17.44 -3.85 -7.85
C ALA A 163 17.80 -2.74 -8.86
N LEU A 164 16.85 -1.85 -9.19
CA LEU A 164 17.05 -0.74 -10.13
C LEU A 164 18.13 0.25 -9.70
N THR A 165 18.35 0.39 -8.39
CA THR A 165 19.35 1.29 -7.79
C THR A 165 20.64 0.60 -7.37
N SER A 166 20.75 -0.73 -7.55
CA SER A 166 21.88 -1.53 -7.08
C SER A 166 23.22 -1.26 -7.79
N GLY A 167 23.18 -0.71 -9.00
CA GLY A 167 24.37 -0.55 -9.85
C GLY A 167 24.97 -1.87 -10.37
N THR A 168 24.22 -2.97 -10.29
CA THR A 168 24.64 -4.28 -10.80
C THR A 168 24.21 -4.48 -12.27
N PRO A 169 24.84 -5.40 -13.02
CA PRO A 169 24.40 -5.75 -14.37
C PRO A 169 22.94 -6.23 -14.43
N ALA A 170 22.47 -6.97 -13.42
CA ALA A 170 21.07 -7.38 -13.31
C ALA A 170 20.13 -6.18 -13.14
N GLY A 171 20.52 -5.20 -12.32
CA GLY A 171 19.79 -3.93 -12.18
C GLY A 171 19.75 -3.10 -13.47
N GLU A 172 20.79 -3.18 -14.32
CA GLU A 172 20.79 -2.58 -15.66
C GLU A 172 19.79 -3.27 -16.59
N GLU A 173 19.79 -4.61 -16.62
CA GLU A 173 18.83 -5.40 -17.38
C GLU A 173 17.37 -5.09 -16.98
N LEU A 174 17.11 -5.01 -15.67
CA LEU A 174 15.80 -4.64 -15.15
C LEU A 174 15.37 -3.24 -15.60
N ALA A 175 16.30 -2.27 -15.60
CA ALA A 175 16.02 -0.92 -16.06
C ALA A 175 15.69 -0.85 -17.57
N GLU A 176 16.37 -1.65 -18.39
CA GLU A 176 16.05 -1.79 -19.82
C GLU A 176 14.66 -2.41 -20.03
N LEU A 177 14.32 -3.46 -19.27
CA LEU A 177 13.00 -4.08 -19.29
C LEU A 177 11.91 -3.09 -18.92
N TYR A 178 12.10 -2.32 -17.84
CA TYR A 178 11.14 -1.32 -17.37
C TYR A 178 11.00 -0.09 -18.30
N SER A 179 11.96 0.11 -19.21
CA SER A 179 11.89 1.15 -20.25
C SER A 179 11.02 0.74 -21.45
N ARG A 180 10.62 -0.54 -21.54
CA ARG A 180 9.75 -1.03 -22.62
C ARG A 180 8.29 -0.62 -22.39
N PRO A 181 7.48 -0.45 -23.45
CA PRO A 181 6.07 -0.10 -23.32
C PRO A 181 5.24 -1.13 -22.53
N ALA A 182 5.58 -2.41 -22.65
CA ALA A 182 4.96 -3.52 -21.96
C ALA A 182 5.95 -4.69 -21.82
N LEU A 183 5.71 -5.56 -20.83
CA LEU A 183 6.40 -6.83 -20.67
C LEU A 183 5.46 -7.97 -21.08
N ASP A 184 5.93 -8.86 -21.94
CA ASP A 184 5.27 -10.14 -22.17
C ASP A 184 5.63 -11.13 -21.05
N ALA A 185 5.12 -12.35 -21.13
CA ALA A 185 5.38 -13.37 -20.11
C ALA A 185 6.88 -13.71 -19.96
N ALA A 186 7.67 -13.59 -21.04
CA ALA A 186 9.11 -13.82 -20.97
C ALA A 186 9.83 -12.64 -20.29
N GLY A 187 9.44 -11.41 -20.62
CA GLY A 187 9.94 -10.20 -19.97
C GLY A 187 9.62 -10.14 -18.49
N VAL A 188 8.45 -10.60 -18.06
CA VAL A 188 8.09 -10.69 -16.63
C VAL A 188 9.01 -11.67 -15.89
N ARG A 189 9.33 -12.83 -16.49
CA ARG A 189 10.26 -13.79 -15.89
C ARG A 189 11.68 -13.23 -15.81
N ALA A 190 12.19 -12.63 -16.89
CA ALA A 190 13.51 -12.01 -16.89
C ALA A 190 13.60 -10.87 -15.86
N ALA A 191 12.54 -10.07 -15.72
CA ALA A 191 12.47 -9.05 -14.68
C ALA A 191 12.51 -9.68 -13.27
N ALA A 192 11.82 -10.80 -13.04
CA ALA A 192 11.84 -11.49 -11.75
C ALA A 192 13.21 -12.10 -11.42
N ASP A 193 13.97 -12.54 -12.43
CA ASP A 193 15.33 -13.05 -12.25
C ASP A 193 16.36 -11.93 -12.00
N ALA A 194 16.06 -10.72 -12.49
CA ALA A 194 16.92 -9.54 -12.36
C ALA A 194 16.71 -8.73 -11.07
N VAL A 195 15.61 -9.00 -10.34
CA VAL A 195 15.31 -8.43 -9.01
C VAL A 195 15.97 -9.27 -7.92
#